data_AF-A0A318LJK7-F1
#
_entry.id   AF-A0A318LJK7-F1
#
_cell.length_a   1.000
_cell.length_b   1.000
_cell.length_c   1.000
_cell.angle_alpha   90.00
_cell.angle_beta   90.00
_cell.angle_gamma   90.00
#
_symmetry.space_group_name_H-M   'P 1'
#
loop_
_entity.id
_entity.type
_entity.pdbx_description
1 polymer ?
#
loop_
_entity_poly.entity_id
_entity_poly.type
_entity_poly.pdbx_seq_one_letter_code
_entity_poly.pdbx_strand_id
1 'polypeptide(L)'
;MGSVVREPGEAVMVVRLRRGVVGETRRVCHLVPAPAPGTPPRELAALCGEGIVPGQAELLSGFTGMPCEACLAVSARNLPPGLIRAS
;
A
#
# COMPACT_ATOMS: atom_id res chain seq x y z
N MET A 1 12.22 6.61 -26.59
CA MET A 1 12.48 7.17 -25.25
C MET A 1 11.83 6.21 -24.26
N GLY A 2 12.66 5.44 -23.54
CA GLY A 2 12.24 4.20 -22.88
C GLY A 2 11.25 4.43 -21.76
N SER A 3 10.07 3.82 -21.88
CA SER A 3 9.17 3.62 -20.75
C SER A 3 9.90 2.74 -19.74
N VAL A 4 10.17 3.29 -18.55
CA VAL A 4 10.73 2.51 -17.45
C VAL A 4 9.70 1.44 -17.14
N VAL A 5 9.98 0.21 -17.54
CA VAL A 5 9.25 -0.95 -17.02
C VAL A 5 9.57 -0.94 -15.53
N ARG A 6 8.62 -0.54 -14.70
CA ARG A 6 8.75 -0.69 -13.25
C ARG A 6 8.88 -2.18 -13.01
N GLU A 7 10.02 -2.59 -12.47
CA GLU A 7 10.25 -3.99 -12.11
C GLU A 7 9.10 -4.43 -11.18
N PRO A 8 8.46 -5.60 -11.44
CA PRO A 8 7.35 -6.08 -10.64
C PRO A 8 7.83 -6.32 -9.19
N GLY A 9 7.53 -5.35 -8.33
CA GLY A 9 8.07 -5.21 -6.97
C GLY A 9 8.21 -3.74 -6.54
N GLU A 10 8.23 -2.80 -7.48
CA GLU A 10 8.38 -1.36 -7.21
C GLU A 10 7.05 -0.59 -7.16
N ALA A 11 5.97 -1.19 -7.67
CA ALA A 11 4.64 -0.60 -7.59
C ALA A 11 4.02 -0.83 -6.20
N VAL A 12 3.44 0.22 -5.62
CA VAL A 12 2.77 0.16 -4.32
C VAL A 12 1.26 0.39 -4.50
N MET A 13 0.46 -0.44 -3.85
CA MET A 13 -0.99 -0.36 -3.79
C MET A 13 -1.42 0.35 -2.50
N VAL A 14 -2.44 1.20 -2.58
CA VAL A 14 -3.09 1.79 -1.40
C VAL A 14 -4.32 0.96 -1.08
N VAL A 15 -4.38 0.37 0.12
CA VAL A 15 -5.51 -0.48 0.52
C VAL A 15 -6.09 0.00 1.84
N ARG A 16 -7.35 -0.32 2.11
CA ARG A 16 -7.99 -0.08 3.41
C ARG A 16 -8.71 -1.34 3.88
N LEU A 17 -8.57 -1.68 5.16
CA LEU A 17 -9.30 -2.80 5.74
C LEU A 17 -10.81 -2.52 5.78
N ARG A 18 -11.61 -3.52 5.40
CA ARG A 18 -13.08 -3.46 5.40
C ARG A 18 -13.63 -3.31 6.82
N ARG A 19 -14.86 -2.79 6.92
CA ARG A 19 -15.54 -2.64 8.22
C ARG A 19 -15.70 -4.01 8.84
N GLY A 20 -15.49 -4.13 10.15
CA GLY A 20 -15.59 -5.40 10.87
C GLY A 20 -14.33 -6.28 10.83
N VAL A 21 -13.28 -5.88 10.09
CA VAL A 21 -11.97 -6.57 10.12
C VAL A 21 -11.08 -6.04 11.25
N VAL A 22 -11.11 -4.72 11.47
CA VAL A 22 -10.41 -4.03 12.56
C VAL A 22 -11.36 -3.03 13.24
N GLY A 23 -11.08 -2.68 14.49
CA GLY A 23 -11.78 -1.59 15.17
C GLY A 23 -11.68 -0.28 14.38
N GLU A 24 -12.69 0.59 14.46
CA GLU A 24 -12.77 1.80 13.63
C GLU A 24 -11.54 2.70 13.71
N THR A 25 -10.92 2.80 14.88
CA THR A 25 -9.67 3.57 15.11
C THR A 25 -8.48 3.08 14.30
N ARG A 26 -8.55 1.87 13.73
CA ARG A 26 -7.50 1.27 12.91
C ARG A 26 -7.87 1.20 11.42
N ARG A 27 -8.98 1.81 10.97
CA ARG A 27 -9.34 1.90 9.54
C ARG A 27 -8.53 2.98 8.81
N VAL A 28 -7.22 2.89 8.89
CA VAL A 28 -6.28 3.71 8.12
C VAL A 28 -5.99 3.07 6.75
N CYS A 29 -5.42 3.84 5.83
CA CYS A 29 -4.92 3.31 4.56
C CYS A 29 -3.53 2.70 4.74
N HIS A 30 -3.33 1.48 4.25
CA HIS A 30 -2.04 0.81 4.23
C HIS A 30 -1.43 0.86 2.84
N LEU A 31 -0.10 0.84 2.79
CA LEU A 31 0.66 0.66 1.56
C LEU A 31 1.11 -0.79 1.48
N VAL A 32 0.84 -1.44 0.35
CA VAL A 32 1.13 -2.85 0.10
C VAL A 32 1.95 -2.96 -1.20
N PRO A 33 3.11 -3.62 -1.20
CA PRO A 33 3.82 -3.92 -2.44
C PRO A 33 2.93 -4.71 -3.41
N ALA A 34 2.88 -4.29 -4.67
CA ALA A 34 2.15 -5.03 -5.68
C ALA A 34 2.78 -6.42 -5.84
N PRO A 35 2.02 -7.51 -5.73
CA PRO A 35 2.56 -8.84 -5.95
C PRO A 35 3.04 -8.96 -7.41
N ALA A 36 4.05 -9.79 -7.63
CA ALA A 36 4.47 -10.14 -8.99
C ALA A 36 3.27 -10.71 -9.77
N PRO A 37 3.19 -10.46 -11.09
CA PRO A 37 2.12 -11.01 -11.90
C PRO A 37 2.11 -12.54 -11.82
N GLY A 38 0.91 -13.13 -11.65
CA GLY A 38 0.75 -14.58 -11.49
C GLY A 38 -0.36 -14.93 -10.50
N THR A 39 -0.19 -16.05 -9.80
CA THR A 39 -1.15 -16.50 -8.78
C THR A 39 -1.17 -15.52 -7.61
N PRO A 40 -2.35 -14.99 -7.23
CA PRO A 40 -2.44 -14.08 -6.09
C PRO A 40 -2.00 -14.80 -4.81
N PRO A 41 -1.17 -14.15 -3.97
CA PRO A 41 -0.73 -14.76 -2.73
C PRO A 41 -1.90 -14.95 -1.76
N ARG A 42 -1.75 -15.92 -0.85
CA ARG A 42 -2.76 -16.20 0.18
C ARG A 42 -2.91 -15.06 1.20
N GLU A 43 -1.87 -14.24 1.33
CA GLU A 43 -1.81 -13.07 2.20
C GLU A 43 -0.89 -12.03 1.56
N LEU A 44 -1.26 -10.76 1.72
CA LEU A 44 -0.42 -9.61 1.40
C LEU A 44 0.07 -8.97 2.70
N ALA A 45 1.33 -8.54 2.72
CA ALA A 45 1.88 -7.78 3.83
C ALA A 45 1.92 -6.29 3.49
N ALA A 46 1.32 -5.47 4.34
CA ALA A 46 1.53 -4.02 4.29
C ALA A 46 2.96 -3.68 4.73
N LEU A 47 3.45 -2.49 4.35
CA LEU A 47 4.78 -2.00 4.75
C LEU A 47 4.94 -1.90 6.28
N CYS A 48 3.84 -1.73 7.02
CA CYS A 48 3.84 -1.75 8.50
C CYS A 48 3.85 -3.16 9.11
N GLY A 49 3.84 -4.21 8.27
CA GLY A 49 3.76 -5.61 8.69
C GLY A 49 2.35 -6.16 8.88
N GLU A 50 1.30 -5.37 8.60
CA GLU A 50 -0.09 -5.84 8.72
C GLU A 50 -0.39 -6.91 7.66
N GLY A 51 -0.92 -8.06 8.11
CA GLY A 51 -1.32 -9.16 7.25
C GLY A 51 -2.73 -8.95 6.69
N ILE A 52 -2.88 -9.11 5.38
CA ILE A 52 -4.14 -8.85 4.67
C ILE A 52 -4.47 -10.06 3.80
N VAL A 53 -5.51 -10.81 4.18
CA VAL A 53 -5.99 -11.93 3.36
C VAL A 53 -7.05 -11.46 2.35
N PRO A 54 -7.29 -12.22 1.26
CA PRO A 54 -8.30 -11.88 0.27
C PRO A 54 -9.67 -11.59 0.90
N GLY A 55 -10.29 -10.50 0.46
CA GLY A 55 -11.60 -10.06 0.96
C GLY A 55 -11.57 -9.17 2.21
N GLN A 56 -10.44 -9.04 2.90
CA GLN A 56 -10.33 -8.17 4.07
C GLN A 56 -10.10 -6.70 3.74
N ALA A 57 -9.63 -6.38 2.54
CA ALA A 57 -9.33 -5.02 2.14
C ALA A 57 -10.07 -4.60 0.86
N GLU A 58 -10.17 -3.30 0.68
CA GLU A 58 -10.54 -2.64 -0.57
C GLU A 58 -9.31 -1.92 -1.15
N LEU A 59 -9.13 -2.01 -2.47
CA LEU A 59 -8.10 -1.26 -3.19
C LEU A 59 -8.60 0.17 -3.42
N LEU A 60 -7.76 1.14 -3.13
CA LEU A 60 -8.05 2.57 -3.31
C LEU A 60 -7.25 3.12 -4.50
N SER A 61 -7.83 4.08 -5.21
CA SER A 61 -7.15 4.81 -6.30
C SER A 61 -6.12 5.84 -5.78
N GLY A 62 -6.12 6.11 -4.48
CA GLY A 62 -5.21 7.02 -3.79
C GLY A 62 -5.48 7.03 -2.29
N PHE A 63 -4.75 7.86 -1.54
CA PHE A 63 -5.01 8.04 -0.11
C PHE A 63 -6.40 8.65 0.10
N THR A 64 -7.25 7.99 0.89
CA THR A 64 -8.58 8.48 1.26
C THR A 64 -8.81 8.24 2.74
N GLY A 65 -8.78 9.32 3.53
CA GLY A 65 -8.71 9.26 4.99
C GLY A 65 -7.26 9.23 5.50
N MET A 66 -7.08 8.83 6.75
CA MET A 66 -5.75 8.83 7.38
C MET A 66 -4.90 7.67 6.87
N PRO A 67 -3.66 7.90 6.40
CA PRO A 67 -2.72 6.84 6.11
C PRO A 67 -2.16 6.24 7.41
N CYS A 68 -1.75 4.98 7.33
CA CYS A 68 -0.94 4.34 8.36
C CYS A 68 0.41 5.06 8.42
N GLU A 69 0.72 5.69 9.56
CA GLU A 69 1.95 6.46 9.74
C GLU A 69 3.21 5.62 9.52
N ALA A 70 3.21 4.36 9.96
CA ALA A 70 4.31 3.44 9.73
C ALA A 70 4.50 3.13 8.24
N CYS A 71 3.42 2.90 7.49
CA CYS A 71 3.49 2.71 6.03
C CYS A 71 4.08 3.95 5.35
N LEU A 72 3.65 5.15 5.75
CA LEU A 72 4.12 6.40 5.18
C LEU A 72 5.62 6.63 5.49
N ALA A 73 6.06 6.37 6.72
CA ALA A 73 7.45 6.51 7.11
C ALA A 73 8.38 5.56 6.34
N VAL A 74 7.96 4.32 6.11
CA VAL A 74 8.72 3.35 5.29
C VAL A 74 8.75 3.80 3.83
N SER A 75 7.62 4.21 3.27
CA SER A 75 7.56 4.68 1.87
C SER A 75 8.40 5.93 1.66
N ALA A 76 8.43 6.86 2.62
CA ALA A 76 9.20 8.10 2.51
C ALA A 76 10.72 7.84 2.46
N ARG A 77 11.20 6.79 3.12
CA ARG A 77 12.62 6.37 3.04
C ARG A 77 13.01 5.84 1.66
N ASN A 78 12.02 5.35 0.89
CA ASN A 78 12.22 4.83 -0.45
C ASN A 78 11.94 5.87 -1.56
N LEU A 79 11.50 7.09 -1.20
CA LEU A 79 11.37 8.17 -2.16
C LEU A 79 12.76 8.67 -2.57
N PRO A 80 13.01 8.90 -3.88
CA PRO A 80 14.22 9.59 -4.29
C PRO A 80 14.23 11.02 -3.70
N PRO A 81 15.39 11.55 -3.28
CA PRO A 81 15.49 12.90 -2.76
C PRO A 81 14.93 13.91 -3.77
N GLY A 82 14.04 14.80 -3.32
CA GLY A 82 13.42 15.84 -4.15
C GLY A 82 12.03 15.54 -4.72
N LEU A 83 11.45 14.34 -4.49
CA LEU A 83 10.09 14.03 -4.91
C LEU A 83 9.02 14.48 -3.90
N ILE A 84 9.03 15.76 -3.51
CA ILE A 84 7.92 16.36 -2.76
C ILE A 84 7.12 17.22 -3.74
N ARG A 85 6.08 16.64 -4.34
CA ARG A 85 5.00 17.44 -4.95
C ARG A 85 3.89 17.58 -3.91
N ALA A 86 3.92 18.70 -3.20
CA ALA A 86 2.72 19.24 -2.59
C ALA A 86 1.84 19.77 -3.74
N SER A 87 0.64 19.22 -3.89
CA SER A 87 -0.43 19.76 -4.73
C SER A 87 -1.21 20.83 -3.98
#